data_AF-A0A486XIT5-F1
#
_entry.id   AF-A0A486XIT5-F1
#
_cell.length_a   1.000
_cell.length_b   1.000
_cell.length_c   1.000
_cell.angle_alpha   90.00
_cell.angle_beta   90.00
_cell.angle_gamma   90.00
#
_symmetry.space_group_name_H-M   'P 1'
#
loop_
_entity.id
_entity.type
_entity.pdbx_description
1 polymer ?
#
loop_
_entity_poly.entity_id
_entity_poly.type
_entity_poly.pdbx_seq_one_letter_code
_entity_poly.pdbx_strand_id
1 'polypeptide(L)'
;MMDALIFDTDPMPRGEYEKRILNKFHAHRRWENELAPKWVSAKDLDEEEIQATLQNAVKLGRMKNPTYTDSESILRGLGLFDDGHLINAAIALYGKSEKLFSSYPQLALRLARFRGSDRLTGFMDNLDYWGISIFLED
;
A
#
# COMPACT_ATOMS: atom_id res chain seq x y z
N MET A 1 54.95 -4.91 -16.17
CA MET A 1 54.56 -3.52 -16.49
C MET A 1 53.04 -3.50 -16.38
N MET A 2 52.50 -2.95 -15.28
CA MET A 2 51.08 -3.03 -14.94
C MET A 2 50.33 -1.85 -15.56
N ASP A 3 49.32 -2.14 -16.37
CA ASP A 3 48.36 -1.15 -16.86
C ASP A 3 47.46 -0.71 -15.70
N ALA A 4 47.58 0.56 -15.31
CA ALA A 4 46.67 1.19 -14.39
C ALA A 4 45.35 1.46 -15.13
N LEU A 5 44.29 0.73 -14.77
CA LEU A 5 42.92 1.07 -15.11
C LEU A 5 42.61 2.45 -14.51
N ILE A 6 42.59 3.48 -15.36
CA ILE A 6 42.07 4.80 -15.01
C ILE A 6 40.55 4.65 -14.86
N PHE A 7 40.06 4.61 -13.62
CA PHE A 7 38.65 4.85 -13.33
C PHE A 7 38.41 6.36 -13.49
N ASP A 8 38.10 6.79 -14.70
CA ASP A 8 37.72 8.18 -14.95
C ASP A 8 36.31 8.40 -14.38
N THR A 9 36.22 9.02 -13.21
CA THR A 9 34.94 9.41 -12.61
C THR A 9 34.54 10.76 -13.19
N ASP A 10 33.76 10.73 -14.26
CA ASP A 10 33.17 11.93 -14.85
C ASP A 10 32.25 12.63 -13.83
N PRO A 11 32.38 13.94 -13.55
CA PRO A 11 31.53 14.65 -12.61
C PRO A 11 30.06 14.58 -13.01
N MET A 12 29.27 13.82 -12.24
CA MET A 12 27.84 13.65 -12.48
C MET A 12 27.09 14.99 -12.39
N PRO A 13 26.23 15.32 -13.37
CA PRO A 13 25.34 16.47 -13.27
C PRO A 13 24.46 16.40 -12.01
N ARG A 14 24.37 17.51 -11.25
CA ARG A 14 23.66 17.56 -9.95
C ARG A 14 22.25 16.99 -10.00
N GLY A 15 21.47 17.28 -11.05
CA GLY A 15 20.10 16.79 -11.17
C GLY A 15 20.01 15.26 -11.31
N GLU A 16 21.00 14.63 -11.97
CA GLU A 16 21.06 13.16 -12.06
C GLU A 16 21.49 12.54 -10.72
N TYR A 17 22.42 13.19 -10.03
CA TYR A 17 22.86 12.79 -8.69
C TYR A 17 21.72 12.83 -7.67
N GLU A 18 20.96 13.93 -7.63
CA GLU A 18 19.79 14.09 -6.75
C GLU A 18 18.71 13.04 -7.05
N LYS A 19 18.41 12.79 -8.33
CA LYS A 19 17.46 11.75 -8.74
C LYS A 19 17.91 10.35 -8.31
N ARG A 20 19.20 10.03 -8.42
CA ARG A 20 19.76 8.74 -7.99
C ARG A 20 19.76 8.60 -6.48
N ILE A 21 20.05 9.66 -5.72
CA ILE A 21 19.89 9.69 -4.27
C ILE A 21 18.44 9.42 -3.89
N LEU A 22 17.50 10.15 -4.49
CA LEU A 22 16.07 10.01 -4.21
C LEU A 22 15.60 8.59 -4.51
N ASN A 23 15.97 8.03 -5.66
CA ASN A 23 15.67 6.64 -6.03
C ASN A 23 16.31 5.63 -5.07
N LYS A 24 17.54 5.87 -4.61
CA LYS A 24 18.22 4.99 -3.66
C LYS A 24 17.53 5.04 -2.29
N PHE A 25 17.11 6.21 -1.81
CA PHE A 25 16.35 6.35 -0.58
C PHE A 25 14.95 5.70 -0.69
N HIS A 26 14.21 5.94 -1.79
CA HIS A 26 12.93 5.28 -2.04
C HIS A 26 13.04 3.77 -2.25
N ALA A 27 14.16 3.27 -2.76
CA ALA A 27 14.38 1.83 -2.90
C ALA A 27 14.69 1.16 -1.55
N HIS A 28 15.25 1.88 -0.57
CA HIS A 28 15.71 1.29 0.70
C HIS A 28 14.74 1.49 1.87
N ARG A 29 13.89 2.53 1.84
CA ARG A 29 12.82 2.72 2.83
C ARG A 29 11.56 3.15 2.14
N ARG A 30 10.68 2.17 1.92
CA ARG A 30 9.34 2.41 1.41
C ARG A 30 8.40 2.62 2.56
N TRP A 31 7.57 3.66 2.47
CA TRP A 31 6.68 4.08 3.54
C TRP A 31 5.76 2.93 3.98
N GLU A 32 5.31 2.08 3.05
CA GLU A 32 4.38 0.98 3.31
C GLU A 32 4.98 -0.11 4.21
N ASN A 33 6.31 -0.25 4.21
CA ASN A 33 7.03 -1.21 5.04
C ASN A 33 7.45 -0.62 6.39
N GLU A 34 7.21 0.67 6.63
CA GLU A 34 7.48 1.29 7.92
C GLU A 34 6.37 0.94 8.92
N LEU A 35 6.73 0.94 10.21
CA LEU A 35 5.78 0.69 11.29
C LEU A 35 4.72 1.78 11.33
N ALA A 36 3.48 1.35 11.53
CA ALA A 36 2.37 2.23 11.83
C ALA A 36 2.58 2.97 13.17
N PRO A 37 1.98 4.15 13.34
CA PRO A 37 1.92 4.81 14.63
C PRO A 37 1.31 3.92 15.69
N LYS A 38 1.87 3.94 16.91
CA LYS A 38 1.48 3.08 18.03
C LYS A 38 0.02 3.20 18.48
N TRP A 39 -0.67 4.27 18.10
CA TRP A 39 -2.08 4.44 18.42
C TRP A 39 -3.01 3.65 17.50
N VAL A 40 -2.51 3.20 16.34
CA VAL A 40 -3.26 2.38 15.39
C VAL A 40 -3.22 0.93 15.86
N SER A 41 -4.40 0.33 15.95
CA SER A 41 -4.56 -1.08 16.35
C SER A 41 -5.33 -1.86 15.29
N ALA A 42 -5.39 -3.19 15.42
CA ALA A 42 -6.21 -4.03 14.57
C ALA A 42 -7.70 -3.62 14.55
N LYS A 43 -8.19 -2.93 15.59
CA LYS A 43 -9.58 -2.43 15.67
C LYS A 43 -9.87 -1.25 14.74
N ASP A 44 -8.83 -0.55 14.28
CA ASP A 44 -8.97 0.55 13.33
C ASP A 44 -9.03 0.04 11.87
N LEU A 45 -8.84 -1.27 11.68
CA LEU A 45 -8.87 -1.95 10.38
C LEU A 45 -10.23 -2.60 10.12
N ASP A 46 -10.54 -2.80 8.84
CA ASP A 46 -11.74 -3.49 8.39
C ASP A 46 -11.58 -5.01 8.49
N GLU A 47 -12.06 -5.56 9.60
CA GLU A 47 -12.04 -7.01 9.85
C GLU A 47 -12.79 -7.80 8.78
N GLU A 48 -13.89 -7.28 8.23
CA GLU A 48 -14.66 -7.97 7.20
C GLU A 48 -13.85 -8.12 5.91
N GLU A 49 -13.15 -7.06 5.49
CA GLU A 49 -12.30 -7.06 4.29
C GLU A 49 -11.06 -7.95 4.46
N ILE A 50 -10.47 -7.99 5.66
CA ILE A 50 -9.37 -8.90 5.99
C ILE A 50 -9.81 -10.36 5.81
N GLN A 51 -10.97 -10.72 6.34
CA GLN A 51 -11.53 -12.07 6.21
C GLN A 51 -11.89 -12.39 4.76
N ALA A 52 -12.51 -11.46 4.04
CA ALA A 52 -12.84 -11.61 2.63
C ALA A 52 -11.58 -11.84 1.78
N THR A 53 -10.49 -11.12 2.06
CA THR A 53 -9.21 -11.31 1.40
C THR A 53 -8.67 -12.72 1.62
N LEU A 54 -8.70 -13.22 2.85
CA LEU A 54 -8.26 -14.58 3.16
C LEU A 54 -9.09 -15.63 2.41
N GLN A 55 -10.42 -15.52 2.48
CA GLN A 55 -11.32 -16.47 1.81
C GLN A 55 -11.09 -16.50 0.30
N ASN A 56 -10.89 -15.33 -0.32
CA ASN A 56 -10.59 -15.23 -1.74
C ASN A 56 -9.20 -15.80 -2.09
N ALA A 57 -8.18 -15.56 -1.26
CA ALA A 57 -6.86 -16.14 -1.46
C ALA A 57 -6.88 -17.68 -1.39
N VAL A 58 -7.65 -18.24 -0.46
CA VAL A 58 -7.89 -19.69 -0.35
C VAL A 58 -8.66 -20.22 -1.55
N LYS A 59 -9.76 -19.56 -1.93
CA LYS A 59 -10.61 -19.95 -3.08
C LYS A 59 -9.82 -19.98 -4.39
N LEU A 60 -8.92 -19.03 -4.59
CA LEU A 60 -8.04 -18.95 -5.75
C LEU A 60 -6.81 -19.88 -5.66
N GLY A 61 -6.67 -20.65 -4.59
CA GLY A 61 -5.54 -21.56 -4.38
C GLY A 61 -4.20 -20.86 -4.14
N ARG A 62 -4.20 -19.56 -3.82
CA ARG A 62 -3.00 -18.75 -3.53
C ARG A 62 -2.49 -18.93 -2.10
N MET A 63 -3.35 -19.40 -1.21
CA MET A 63 -3.01 -19.68 0.19
C MET A 63 -3.63 -21.02 0.61
N LYS A 64 -2.93 -21.77 1.47
CA LYS A 64 -3.49 -22.94 2.14
C LYS A 64 -4.46 -22.49 3.24
N ASN A 65 -5.43 -23.33 3.58
CA ASN A 65 -6.32 -23.06 4.72
C ASN A 65 -5.48 -22.80 5.98
N PRO A 66 -5.59 -21.60 6.58
CA PRO A 66 -4.82 -21.28 7.77
C PRO A 66 -5.39 -22.02 8.98
N THR A 67 -4.53 -22.29 9.96
CA THR A 67 -4.90 -22.92 11.24
C THR A 67 -5.62 -21.95 12.17
N TYR A 68 -5.32 -20.65 12.05
CA TYR A 68 -5.91 -19.57 12.82
C TYR A 68 -6.52 -18.54 11.86
N THR A 69 -7.74 -18.10 12.16
CA THR A 69 -8.52 -17.17 11.33
C THR A 69 -8.82 -15.87 12.07
N ASP A 70 -8.18 -15.60 13.21
CA ASP A 70 -8.26 -14.29 13.83
C ASP A 70 -7.51 -13.25 12.99
N SER A 71 -7.97 -12.01 13.06
CA SER A 71 -7.48 -10.92 12.21
C SER A 71 -5.98 -10.65 12.38
N GLU A 72 -5.42 -10.80 13.59
CA GLU A 72 -3.98 -10.62 13.81
C GLU A 72 -3.16 -11.74 13.18
N SER A 73 -3.59 -13.00 13.31
CA SER A 73 -2.95 -14.14 12.65
C SER A 73 -2.97 -14.00 11.13
N ILE A 74 -4.07 -13.51 10.56
CA ILE A 74 -4.17 -13.26 9.11
C ILE A 74 -3.20 -12.15 8.70
N LEU A 75 -3.22 -11.00 9.38
CA LEU A 75 -2.32 -9.90 9.09
C LEU A 75 -0.84 -10.31 9.22
N ARG A 76 -0.50 -11.11 10.23
CA ARG A 76 0.85 -11.68 10.39
C ARG A 76 1.20 -12.63 9.25
N GLY A 77 0.27 -13.48 8.84
CA GLY A 77 0.45 -14.38 7.68
C GLY A 77 0.63 -13.63 6.36
N LEU A 78 0.03 -12.46 6.22
CA LEU A 78 0.19 -11.55 5.07
C LEU A 78 1.47 -10.68 5.16
N GLY A 79 2.24 -10.75 6.25
CA GLY A 79 3.41 -9.90 6.48
C GLY A 79 3.07 -8.45 6.80
N LEU A 80 1.83 -8.18 7.25
CA LEU A 80 1.31 -6.85 7.58
C LEU A 80 1.39 -6.53 9.10
N PHE A 81 1.90 -7.48 9.88
CA PHE A 81 2.05 -7.37 11.32
C PHE A 81 3.42 -7.87 11.75
N ASP A 82 4.25 -6.96 12.26
CA ASP A 82 5.63 -7.21 12.69
C ASP A 82 5.79 -6.93 14.18
N ASP A 83 6.24 -7.93 14.94
CA ASP A 83 6.48 -7.86 16.39
C ASP A 83 5.42 -7.10 17.22
N GLY A 84 4.13 -7.41 16.96
CA GLY A 84 3.02 -6.77 17.69
C GLY A 84 2.61 -5.39 17.18
N HIS A 85 3.23 -4.91 16.10
CA HIS A 85 2.95 -3.63 15.48
C HIS A 85 2.49 -3.82 14.03
N LEU A 86 1.49 -3.03 13.63
CA LEU A 86 1.07 -2.96 12.24
C LEU A 86 2.12 -2.20 11.41
N ILE A 87 2.23 -2.52 10.13
CA ILE A 87 2.93 -1.68 9.17
C ILE A 87 1.95 -0.78 8.43
N ASN A 88 2.47 0.28 7.81
CA ASN A 88 1.68 1.23 7.05
C ASN A 88 0.92 0.60 5.87
N ALA A 89 1.43 -0.50 5.29
CA ALA A 89 0.70 -1.28 4.29
C ALA A 89 -0.63 -1.83 4.83
N ALA A 90 -0.70 -2.23 6.11
CA ALA A 90 -1.93 -2.71 6.72
C ALA A 90 -3.00 -1.61 6.75
N ILE A 91 -2.58 -0.38 7.06
CA ILE A 91 -3.45 0.81 7.06
C ILE A 91 -3.91 1.12 5.63
N ALA A 92 -3.00 1.04 4.66
CA ALA A 92 -3.32 1.33 3.26
C ALA A 92 -4.33 0.34 2.65
N LEU A 93 -4.27 -0.92 3.06
CA LEU A 93 -5.15 -1.99 2.57
C LEU A 93 -6.49 -2.04 3.32
N TYR A 94 -6.46 -1.93 4.65
CA TYR A 94 -7.61 -2.25 5.49
C TYR A 94 -8.05 -1.10 6.40
N GLY A 95 -7.52 0.11 6.28
CA GLY A 95 -7.90 1.22 7.17
C GLY A 95 -9.38 1.62 7.02
N LYS A 96 -10.14 1.59 8.13
CA LYS A 96 -11.58 1.95 8.15
C LYS A 96 -11.94 3.09 9.10
N SER A 97 -11.13 3.31 10.13
CA SER A 97 -11.41 4.29 11.19
C SER A 97 -11.36 5.74 10.68
N GLU A 98 -12.32 6.58 11.08
CA GLU A 98 -12.34 8.01 10.73
C GLU A 98 -11.05 8.76 11.14
N LYS A 99 -10.43 8.31 12.24
CA LYS A 99 -9.15 8.86 12.71
C LYS A 99 -8.00 8.56 11.74
N LEU A 100 -8.04 7.41 11.07
CA LEU A 100 -7.08 7.07 10.02
C LEU A 100 -7.29 7.97 8.81
N PHE A 101 -8.53 8.26 8.42
CA PHE A 101 -8.80 9.13 7.27
C PHE A 101 -8.23 10.54 7.45
N SER A 102 -8.33 11.11 8.66
CA SER A 102 -7.72 12.41 8.94
C SER A 102 -6.19 12.37 9.00
N SER A 103 -5.60 11.24 9.38
CA SER A 103 -4.15 11.08 9.55
C SER A 103 -3.44 10.69 8.24
N TYR A 104 -4.18 10.08 7.31
CA TYR A 104 -3.66 9.54 6.04
C TYR A 104 -4.48 10.03 4.84
N PRO A 105 -4.51 11.36 4.58
CA PRO A 105 -5.24 11.90 3.44
C PRO A 105 -4.73 11.36 2.09
N GLN A 106 -3.48 10.88 2.02
CA GLN A 106 -2.90 10.28 0.81
C GLN A 106 -3.54 8.93 0.41
N LEU A 107 -4.34 8.32 1.28
CA LEU A 107 -5.06 7.06 0.99
C LEU A 107 -6.49 7.31 0.46
N ALA A 108 -6.87 8.57 0.27
CA ALA A 108 -8.15 8.96 -0.32
C ALA A 108 -8.16 8.68 -1.83
N LEU A 109 -9.13 7.90 -2.31
CA LEU A 109 -9.36 7.71 -3.74
C LEU A 109 -10.76 8.19 -4.12
N ARG A 110 -10.85 9.05 -5.13
CA ARG A 110 -12.13 9.53 -5.66
C ARG A 110 -12.31 9.01 -7.08
N LEU A 111 -13.34 8.20 -7.30
CA LEU A 111 -13.67 7.61 -8.59
C LEU A 111 -14.90 8.31 -9.16
N ALA A 112 -14.74 8.94 -10.33
CA ALA A 112 -15.85 9.51 -11.07
C ALA A 112 -16.05 8.73 -12.38
N ARG A 113 -17.29 8.30 -12.65
CA ARG A 113 -17.66 7.63 -13.89
C ARG A 113 -18.34 8.63 -14.83
N PHE A 114 -17.71 8.85 -15.98
CA PHE A 114 -18.23 9.70 -17.06
C PHE A 114 -18.83 8.86 -18.19
N ARG A 115 -19.85 9.38 -18.87
CA ARG A 115 -20.46 8.73 -20.03
C ARG A 115 -19.83 9.25 -21.33
N GLY A 116 -19.16 8.36 -22.05
CA GLY A 116 -18.52 8.68 -23.34
C GLY A 116 -17.11 9.25 -23.20
N SER A 117 -16.46 9.54 -24.33
CA SER A 117 -15.07 10.03 -24.38
C SER A 117 -14.91 11.54 -24.09
N ASP A 118 -16.01 12.24 -23.81
CA ASP A 118 -16.02 13.68 -23.56
C ASP A 118 -16.55 14.01 -22.15
N ARG A 119 -15.90 14.95 -21.48
CA ARG A 119 -16.18 15.36 -20.08
C ARG A 119 -17.54 16.07 -19.91
N LEU A 120 -18.19 16.45 -21.01
CA LEU A 120 -19.35 17.35 -21.01
C LEU A 120 -20.71 16.63 -21.03
N THR A 121 -20.75 15.36 -21.43
CA THR A 121 -22.00 14.59 -21.54
C THR A 121 -22.24 13.72 -20.31
N GLY A 122 -22.97 14.26 -19.35
CA GLY A 122 -23.71 13.50 -18.34
C GLY A 122 -22.85 12.76 -17.32
N PHE A 123 -22.68 13.38 -16.15
CA PHE A 123 -22.24 12.69 -14.93
C PHE A 123 -23.15 11.48 -14.67
N MET A 124 -22.56 10.28 -14.58
CA MET A 124 -23.31 9.08 -14.23
C MET A 124 -23.19 8.75 -12.74
N ASP A 125 -21.98 8.86 -12.17
CA ASP A 125 -21.77 8.57 -10.75
C ASP A 125 -20.44 9.13 -10.22
N ASN A 126 -20.37 9.44 -8.93
CA ASN A 126 -19.15 9.85 -8.24
C ASN A 126 -19.08 9.10 -6.90
N LEU A 127 -18.14 8.18 -6.80
CA LEU A 127 -17.93 7.33 -5.63
C LEU A 127 -16.62 7.72 -4.95
N ASP A 128 -16.70 8.01 -3.65
CA ASP A 128 -15.55 8.27 -2.81
C ASP A 128 -15.15 6.95 -2.11
N TYR A 129 -13.93 6.46 -2.36
CA TYR A 129 -13.37 5.24 -1.78
C TYR A 129 -12.17 5.56 -0.90
N TRP A 130 -11.97 4.78 0.16
CA TRP A 130 -10.86 4.91 1.08
C TRP A 130 -10.11 3.59 1.20
N GLY A 131 -8.78 3.64 1.07
CA GLY A 131 -7.93 2.46 1.00
C GLY A 131 -7.86 1.85 -0.40
N ILE A 132 -6.96 0.87 -0.58
CA ILE A 132 -6.96 0.01 -1.77
C ILE A 132 -8.13 -0.96 -1.57
N SER A 133 -9.32 -0.60 -2.05
CA SER A 133 -10.40 -1.56 -2.25
C SER A 133 -9.87 -2.63 -3.21
N ILE A 134 -9.57 -3.81 -2.65
CA ILE A 134 -9.02 -4.95 -3.40
C ILE A 134 -10.13 -5.60 -4.23
N PHE A 135 -11.38 -5.29 -3.88
CA PHE A 135 -12.59 -5.70 -4.57
C PHE A 135 -13.40 -4.45 -4.94
N LEU A 136 -13.00 -3.78 -6.03
CA LEU A 136 -13.97 -2.99 -6.78
C LEU A 136 -14.98 -4.00 -7.33
N GLU A 137 -16.14 -4.09 -6.70
CA GLU A 137 -17.27 -4.86 -7.24
C GLU A 137 -17.62 -4.31 -8.63
N ASP A 138 -17.67 -5.22 -9.61
CA ASP A 138 -18.20 -4.98 -10.96
C ASP A 138 -19.71 -4.68 -10.93
#